data_AF-A0A652KDL0-F1
#
_entry.id   AF-A0A652KDL0-F1
#
_cell.length_a   1.000
_cell.length_b   1.000
_cell.length_c   1.000
_cell.angle_alpha   90.00
_cell.angle_beta   90.00
_cell.angle_gamma   90.00
#
_symmetry.space_group_name_H-M   'P 1'
#
loop_
_entity.id
_entity.type
_entity.pdbx_description
1 polymer ?
#
loop_
_entity_poly.entity_id
_entity_poly.type
_entity_poly.pdbx_seq_one_letter_code
_entity_poly.pdbx_strand_id
1 'polypeptide(L)' 'MAPDPGKWERMAFIPKSRYVSDPQSRYASDPPPADRTPFPLYSSLVAQWAQAGRTVPGMPDREWERLMATPVWPSW' A
#
# COMPACT_ATOMS: atom_id res chain seq x y z
N MET A 1 -1.81 27.04 26.42
CA MET A 1 -3.15 27.00 25.78
C MET A 1 -2.95 26.40 24.40
N ALA A 2 -3.30 25.12 24.21
CA ALA A 2 -3.30 24.51 22.88
C ALA A 2 -4.64 24.85 22.18
N PRO A 3 -4.67 25.13 20.87
CA PRO A 3 -5.92 25.41 20.17
C PRO A 3 -6.80 24.14 20.16
N ASP A 4 -8.10 24.35 20.34
CA ASP A 4 -9.13 23.31 20.35
C ASP A 4 -9.02 22.43 19.09
N PRO A 5 -9.00 21.09 19.19
CA PRO A 5 -9.01 20.22 18.02
C PRO A 5 -10.34 20.42 17.28
N GLY A 6 -10.28 21.06 16.12
CA GLY A 6 -11.44 21.28 15.26
C GLY A 6 -12.25 20.00 15.03
N LYS A 7 -13.57 20.17 14.94
CA LYS A 7 -14.58 19.12 14.71
C LYS A 7 -14.37 18.39 13.38
N TRP A 8 -13.52 17.36 13.39
CA TRP A 8 -13.41 16.39 12.30
C TRP A 8 -14.56 15.37 12.42
N GLU A 9 -15.67 15.64 11.73
CA GLU A 9 -16.80 14.74 11.66
C GLU A 9 -16.55 13.66 10.58
N ARG A 10 -16.56 12.39 10.99
CA ARG A 10 -16.39 11.25 10.08
C ARG A 10 -17.67 11.01 9.30
N MET A 11 -17.74 11.55 8.09
CA MET A 11 -18.80 11.23 7.12
C MET A 11 -18.59 9.83 6.54
N ALA A 12 -19.20 8.81 7.15
CA ALA A 12 -19.27 7.48 6.55
C ALA A 12 -20.40 7.44 5.51
N PHE A 13 -20.16 7.99 4.31
CA PHE A 13 -21.10 7.84 3.19
C PHE A 13 -20.44 7.08 2.05
N ILE A 14 -20.49 5.74 2.11
CA ILE A 14 -20.24 4.89 0.94
C ILE A 14 -21.62 4.66 0.28
N PRO A 15 -21.89 5.20 -0.92
CA PRO A 15 -23.16 4.95 -1.59
C PRO A 15 -23.35 3.45 -1.85
N LYS A 16 -24.46 2.89 -1.37
CA LYS A 16 -24.83 1.48 -1.55
C LYS A 16 -25.01 1.08 -3.02
N SER A 17 -25.07 2.05 -3.94
CA SER A 17 -25.17 1.82 -5.38
C SER A 17 -23.96 1.15 -6.02
N ARG A 18 -22.80 1.09 -5.33
CA ARG A 18 -21.62 0.35 -5.84
C ARG A 18 -21.72 -1.17 -5.75
N TYR A 19 -22.77 -1.71 -5.11
CA TYR A 19 -22.91 -3.16 -4.87
C TYR A 19 -24.01 -3.83 -5.69
N VAL A 20 -24.48 -3.21 -6.78
CA VAL A 20 -25.35 -3.93 -7.73
C VAL A 20 -24.48 -4.68 -8.73
N SER A 21 -23.98 -5.83 -8.29
CA SER A 21 -23.62 -6.92 -9.20
C SER A 21 -24.94 -7.42 -9.79
N ASP A 22 -25.18 -7.13 -11.07
CA ASP A 22 -26.35 -7.65 -11.78
C ASP A 22 -26.32 -9.19 -11.78
N PRO A 23 -27.24 -9.88 -11.07
CA PRO A 23 -27.19 -11.34 -10.94
C PRO A 23 -27.57 -12.08 -12.24
N GLN A 24 -28.01 -11.36 -13.27
CA GLN A 24 -28.62 -11.98 -14.46
C GLN A 24 -27.79 -11.90 -15.73
N SER A 25 -26.58 -11.32 -15.69
CA SER A 25 -25.73 -11.26 -16.88
C SER A 25 -25.05 -12.60 -17.16
N ARG A 26 -25.81 -13.55 -17.71
CA ARG A 26 -25.30 -14.81 -18.28
C ARG A 26 -24.42 -14.62 -19.53
N TYR A 27 -24.11 -13.38 -19.88
CA TYR A 27 -23.18 -12.98 -20.95
C TYR A 27 -22.24 -11.85 -20.52
N ALA A 28 -22.02 -11.63 -19.22
CA ALA A 28 -20.95 -10.76 -18.77
C ALA A 28 -19.63 -11.44 -19.12
N SER A 29 -19.01 -10.98 -20.21
CA SER A 29 -17.60 -11.22 -20.50
C SER A 29 -16.81 -10.99 -19.22
N ASP A 30 -15.81 -11.84 -18.97
CA ASP A 30 -14.91 -11.70 -17.82
C ASP A 30 -14.59 -10.21 -17.61
N PRO A 31 -14.75 -9.68 -16.39
CA PRO A 31 -14.38 -8.29 -16.14
C PRO A 31 -12.94 -8.12 -16.63
N PRO A 32 -12.63 -7.06 -17.41
CA PRO A 32 -11.27 -6.81 -17.85
C PRO A 32 -10.37 -6.88 -16.61
N PRO A 33 -9.19 -7.53 -16.69
CA PRO A 33 -8.33 -7.70 -15.53
C PRO A 33 -8.13 -6.31 -14.92
N ALA A 34 -8.71 -6.10 -13.74
CA ALA A 34 -8.56 -4.84 -13.05
C ALA A 34 -7.07 -4.55 -12.98
N ASP A 35 -6.65 -3.36 -13.41
CA ASP A 35 -5.24 -2.95 -13.37
C ASP A 35 -4.70 -3.30 -11.98
N ARG A 36 -3.80 -4.29 -11.93
CA ARG A 36 -3.28 -4.87 -10.68
C ARG A 36 -2.48 -3.86 -9.86
N THR A 37 -2.22 -2.67 -10.43
CA THR A 37 -1.62 -1.53 -9.76
C THR A 37 -2.68 -0.47 -9.51
N PRO A 38 -3.41 -0.51 -8.38
CA PRO A 38 -4.40 0.51 -8.02
C PRO A 38 -3.80 1.92 -7.89
N PHE A 39 -2.46 2.03 -7.85
CA PHE A 39 -1.71 3.30 -7.74
C PHE A 39 -0.49 3.29 -8.68
N PRO A 40 -0.63 3.62 -9.97
CA PRO A 40 0.44 3.49 -10.97
C PRO A 40 1.66 4.39 -10.66
N LEU A 41 1.43 5.62 -10.23
CA LEU A 41 2.53 6.54 -9.85
C LEU A 41 3.28 6.10 -8.60
N TYR A 42 2.55 5.61 -7.59
CA TYR A 42 3.18 5.14 -6.36
C TYR A 42 3.99 3.87 -6.61
N SER A 43 3.41 2.92 -7.35
CA SER A 43 4.09 1.66 -7.70
C SER A 43 5.34 1.90 -8.57
N SER A 44 5.30 2.85 -9.51
CA SER A 44 6.49 3.19 -10.32
C SER A 44 7.59 3.85 -9.49
N LEU A 45 7.23 4.73 -8.55
CA LEU A 45 8.20 5.37 -7.65
C LEU A 45 8.86 4.36 -6.71
N VAL A 46 8.06 3.46 -6.13
CA VAL A 46 8.53 2.36 -5.30
C VAL A 46 9.49 1.46 -6.07
N ALA A 47 9.14 1.09 -7.30
CA ALA A 47 10.01 0.28 -8.17
C ALA A 47 11.33 0.99 -8.48
N GLN A 48 11.30 2.30 -8.79
CA GLN A 48 12.50 3.08 -9.06
C GLN A 48 13.42 3.17 -7.84
N TRP A 49 12.87 3.39 -6.64
CA TRP A 49 13.67 3.42 -5.41
C TRP A 49 14.29 2.06 -5.09
N ALA A 50 13.54 0.97 -5.25
CA ALA A 50 14.05 -0.38 -5.08
C ALA A 50 15.21 -0.68 -6.05
N GLN A 51 15.08 -0.30 -7.34
CA GLN A 51 16.13 -0.47 -8.35
C GLN A 51 17.37 0.38 -8.04
N ALA A 52 17.19 1.58 -7.50
CA ALA A 52 18.28 2.47 -7.10
C ALA A 52 18.95 2.05 -5.78
N GLY A 53 18.53 0.94 -5.16
CA GLY A 53 19.04 0.49 -3.86
C GLY A 53 18.69 1.41 -2.70
N ARG A 54 17.63 2.22 -2.83
CA ARG A 54 17.15 3.09 -1.76
C ARG A 54 16.15 2.36 -0.86
N THR A 55 16.03 2.80 0.38
CA THR A 55 15.02 2.30 1.32
C THR A 55 13.61 2.59 0.80
N VAL A 56 12.76 1.57 0.78
CA VAL A 56 11.37 1.64 0.31
C VAL A 56 10.42 1.59 1.51
N PRO A 57 9.48 2.53 1.65
CA PRO A 57 8.49 2.48 2.72
C PRO A 57 7.69 1.18 2.73
N GLY A 58 7.60 0.52 3.89
CA GLY A 58 6.88 -0.74 4.06
C GLY A 58 7.65 -1.99 3.63
N MET A 59 8.89 -1.86 3.12
CA MET A 59 9.78 -2.98 2.88
C MET A 59 10.91 -3.00 3.92
N PRO A 60 11.27 -4.17 4.48
CA PRO A 60 12.43 -4.28 5.36
C PRO A 60 13.72 -3.81 4.69
N ASP A 61 14.52 -3.06 5.45
CA ASP A 61 15.80 -2.57 4.96
C ASP A 61 16.86 -3.69 5.02
N ARG A 62 17.42 -4.05 3.87
CA ARG A 62 18.39 -5.14 3.75
C ARG A 62 19.75 -4.82 4.36
N GLU A 63 20.13 -3.55 4.47
CA GLU A 63 21.33 -3.15 5.20
C GLU A 63 21.12 -3.32 6.69
N TRP A 64 19.96 -2.91 7.18
CA TRP A 64 19.58 -3.13 8.57
C TRP A 64 19.54 -4.62 8.93
N GLU A 65 18.91 -5.46 8.10
CA GLU A 65 18.90 -6.91 8.29
C GLU A 65 20.31 -7.51 8.36
N ARG A 66 21.22 -7.05 7.48
CA ARG A 66 22.62 -7.51 7.47
C ARG A 66 23.39 -7.09 8.73
N LEU A 67 23.20 -5.86 9.18
CA LEU A 67 23.81 -5.37 10.43
C LEU A 67 23.31 -6.16 11.63
N MET A 68 22.00 -6.40 11.71
CA MET A 68 21.38 -7.15 12.79
C MET A 68 21.73 -8.65 12.79
N ALA A 69 22.06 -9.22 11.62
CA ALA A 69 22.50 -10.61 11.50
C ALA A 69 23.95 -10.84 11.96
N THR A 70 24.73 -9.77 12.13
CA THR A 70 26.13 -9.88 12.58
C THR A 70 26.16 -10.01 14.10
N PRO A 71 26.86 -11.00 14.68
CA PRO A 71 26.98 -11.09 16.13
C PRO A 71 27.62 -9.81 16.68
N VAL A 72 26.93 -9.16 17.62
CA VAL A 72 27.32 -7.87 18.23
C VAL A 72 28.68 -7.95 18.94
N TRP A 73 29.12 -9.16 19.30
CA TRP A 73 30.35 -9.37 20.03
C TRP A 73 31.27 -10.36 19.31
N PRO A 74 32.58 -10.07 19.20
CA PRO A 74 33.55 -11.04 18.73
C PRO A 74 33.61 -12.21 19.72
N SER A 75 33.37 -13.43 19.25
CA SER A 75 33.67 -14.64 20.01
C SER A 75 35.17 -14.90 19.93
N TRP A 76 35.88 -14.64 21.04
CA TRP A 76 37.23 -15.11 21.29
C TRP A 76 37.21 -16.48 21.97
#